data_AF-A0A6J4PGZ3-F1
#
_entry.id   AF-A0A6J4PGZ3-F1
#
_cell.length_a   1.000
_cell.length_b   1.000
_cell.length_c   1.000
_cell.angle_alpha   90.00
_cell.angle_beta   90.00
_cell.angle_gamma   90.00
#
_symmetry.space_group_name_H-M   'P 1'
#
loop_
_entity.id
_entity.type
_entity.pdbx_description
1 polymer ?
#
loop_
_entity_poly.entity_id
_entity_poly.type
_entity_poly.pdbx_seq_one_letter_code
_entity_poly.pdbx_strand_id
1 'polypeptide(L)'
;VLPAVSPDGKLIAIISIKDKKWVINIIPFDGGEPVKMFDTKRQSYKGGKFPLQWTPDGRAINYPVMSDHVSNIWRQPIDGGSPVQVTNFTTDQIFNFAFSPDGSQLAMSRGTFNSDVVLIENAK
;
A
#
# COMPACT_ATOMS: atom_id res chain seq x y z
N VAL A 1 -6.15 -7.04 -4.37
CA VAL A 1 -5.09 -7.15 -3.34
C VAL A 1 -4.02 -8.06 -3.90
N LEU A 2 -2.74 -7.68 -3.82
CA LEU A 2 -1.64 -8.57 -4.19
C LEU A 2 -0.91 -8.97 -2.90
N PRO A 3 -0.79 -10.28 -2.59
CA PRO A 3 0.09 -10.72 -1.52
C PRO A 3 1.55 -10.41 -1.88
N ALA A 4 2.39 -10.18 -0.87
CA ALA A 4 3.82 -9.97 -1.06
C ALA A 4 4.62 -10.96 -0.20
N VAL A 5 5.54 -11.69 -0.83
CA VAL A 5 6.42 -12.66 -0.15
C VAL A 5 7.66 -11.94 0.38
N SER A 6 8.12 -12.29 1.60
CA SER A 6 9.33 -11.73 2.18
C SER A 6 10.58 -12.15 1.39
N PRO A 7 11.68 -11.37 1.44
CA PRO A 7 12.90 -11.69 0.68
C PRO A 7 13.50 -13.06 1.02
N ASP A 8 13.33 -13.52 2.26
CA ASP A 8 13.79 -14.83 2.73
C ASP A 8 12.78 -15.97 2.45
N GLY A 9 11.63 -15.66 1.86
CA GLY A 9 10.59 -16.62 1.50
C GLY A 9 9.81 -17.21 2.69
N LYS A 10 9.98 -16.68 3.91
CA LYS A 10 9.36 -17.25 5.12
C LYS A 10 8.01 -16.65 5.47
N LEU A 11 7.71 -15.45 5.00
CA LEU A 11 6.53 -14.69 5.38
C LEU A 11 5.78 -14.18 4.15
N ILE A 12 4.47 -13.99 4.31
CA ILE A 12 3.62 -13.32 3.32
C ILE A 12 2.93 -12.15 4.01
N ALA A 13 3.01 -10.97 3.39
CA ALA A 13 2.23 -9.80 3.76
C ALA A 13 0.94 -9.78 2.94
N ILE A 14 -0.20 -9.69 3.62
CA ILE A 14 -1.51 -9.60 3.01
C ILE A 14 -2.31 -8.46 3.64
N ILE A 15 -3.25 -7.92 2.87
CA ILE A 15 -4.27 -7.03 3.41
C ILE A 15 -5.51 -7.86 3.75
N SER A 16 -6.05 -7.62 4.95
CA SER A 16 -7.45 -7.94 5.28
C SER A 16 -8.22 -6.67 5.63
N ILE A 17 -9.55 -6.78 5.68
CA ILE A 17 -10.41 -5.71 6.18
C ILE A 17 -11.00 -6.15 7.51
N LYS A 18 -10.79 -5.36 8.56
CA LYS A 18 -11.34 -5.56 9.91
C LYS A 18 -11.98 -4.26 10.37
N ASP A 19 -13.23 -4.30 10.79
CA ASP A 19 -13.98 -3.12 11.26
C ASP A 19 -13.92 -1.91 10.30
N LYS A 20 -14.08 -2.18 9.00
CA LYS A 20 -13.98 -1.20 7.89
C LYS A 20 -12.60 -0.55 7.73
N LYS A 21 -11.56 -1.07 8.41
CA LYS A 21 -10.17 -0.63 8.28
C LYS A 21 -9.36 -1.71 7.61
N TRP A 22 -8.37 -1.28 6.83
CA TRP A 22 -7.42 -2.18 6.23
C TRP A 22 -6.35 -2.54 7.26
N VAL A 23 -6.04 -3.81 7.36
CA VAL A 23 -5.04 -4.36 8.28
C VAL A 23 -3.99 -5.09 7.46
N ILE A 24 -2.72 -4.77 7.69
CA ILE A 24 -1.62 -5.55 7.15
C ILE A 24 -1.41 -6.74 8.08
N ASN A 25 -1.54 -7.95 7.55
CA ASN A 25 -1.28 -9.19 8.27
C ASN A 25 0.00 -9.80 7.71
N ILE A 26 0.85 -10.28 8.60
CA ILE A 26 2.04 -11.06 8.26
C ILE A 26 1.75 -12.50 8.66
N ILE A 27 1.74 -13.40 7.70
CA ILE A 27 1.49 -14.83 7.89
C ILE A 27 2.74 -15.64 7.53
N PRO A 28 2.95 -16.83 8.12
CA PRO A 28 3.96 -17.77 7.64
C PRO A 28 3.69 -18.19 6.19
N PHE A 29 4.75 -18.45 5.43
CA PHE A 29 4.65 -18.86 4.02
C PHE A 29 3.99 -20.23 3.83
N ASP A 30 4.21 -21.14 4.77
CA ASP A 30 3.56 -22.44 4.86
C ASP A 30 2.09 -22.36 5.32
N GLY A 31 1.61 -21.15 5.64
CA GLY A 31 0.24 -20.90 6.09
C GLY A 31 0.11 -20.92 7.62
N GLY A 32 -1.11 -20.67 8.09
CA GLY A 32 -1.43 -20.58 9.52
C GLY A 32 -1.85 -19.17 9.94
N GLU A 33 -1.91 -18.95 11.25
CA GLU A 33 -2.39 -17.70 11.83
C GLU A 33 -1.40 -16.54 11.62
N PRO A 34 -1.87 -15.28 11.52
CA PRO A 34 -1.00 -14.12 11.46
C PRO A 34 -0.07 -14.02 12.66
N VAL A 35 1.23 -13.90 12.41
CA VAL A 35 2.26 -13.66 13.44
C VAL A 35 2.37 -12.18 13.80
N LYS A 36 1.90 -11.29 12.92
CA LYS A 36 1.81 -9.84 13.15
C LYS A 36 0.58 -9.26 12.46
N MET A 37 0.01 -8.22 13.08
CA MET A 37 -1.10 -7.45 12.52
C MET A 37 -0.84 -5.96 12.77
N PHE A 38 -0.99 -5.14 11.73
CA PHE A 38 -0.79 -3.70 11.80
C PHE A 38 -2.01 -2.96 11.25
N ASP A 39 -2.62 -2.14 12.09
CA ASP A 39 -3.67 -1.21 11.67
C ASP A 39 -3.06 -0.15 10.76
N THR A 40 -3.61 -0.02 9.55
CA THR A 40 -3.22 1.09 8.68
C THR A 40 -4.04 2.32 9.02
N LYS A 41 -3.37 3.45 9.31
CA LYS A 41 -4.05 4.72 9.55
C LYS A 41 -4.61 5.26 8.22
N ARG A 42 -5.83 5.84 8.27
CA ARG A 42 -6.53 6.61 7.21
C ARG A 42 -6.57 5.94 5.84
N GLN A 43 -7.76 5.50 5.40
CA GLN A 43 -7.93 5.02 4.05
C GLN A 43 -9.23 5.46 3.40
N SER A 44 -9.08 6.10 2.24
CA SER A 44 -10.05 6.11 1.15
C SER A 44 -9.34 5.75 -0.16
N TYR A 45 -8.46 4.73 -0.16
CA TYR A 45 -7.74 4.36 -1.38
C TYR A 45 -8.72 3.86 -2.45
N LYS A 46 -9.02 4.72 -3.44
CA LYS A 46 -9.99 4.43 -4.51
C LYS A 46 -9.39 3.68 -5.70
N GLY A 47 -8.07 3.52 -5.76
CA GLY A 47 -7.35 2.97 -6.91
C GLY A 47 -7.44 1.45 -7.11
N GLY A 48 -8.28 0.73 -6.36
CA GLY A 48 -8.54 -0.71 -6.53
C GLY A 48 -7.38 -1.69 -6.23
N LYS A 49 -6.13 -1.21 -6.19
CA LYS A 49 -4.93 -2.02 -5.89
C LYS A 49 -4.15 -1.41 -4.72
N PHE A 50 -3.86 -2.21 -3.71
CA PHE A 50 -3.04 -1.80 -2.58
C PHE A 50 -1.72 -2.58 -2.63
N PRO A 51 -0.69 -2.06 -3.32
CA PRO A 51 0.60 -2.73 -3.40
C PRO A 51 1.28 -2.74 -2.03
N LEU A 52 1.66 -3.94 -1.58
CA LEU A 52 2.58 -4.15 -0.47
C LEU A 52 3.94 -4.54 -1.05
N GLN A 53 5.02 -3.95 -0.55
CA GLN A 53 6.38 -4.39 -0.88
C GLN A 53 7.22 -4.52 0.38
N TRP A 54 7.83 -5.69 0.57
CA TRP A 54 8.85 -5.86 1.60
C TRP A 54 10.07 -4.99 1.30
N THR A 55 10.71 -4.48 2.34
CA THR A 55 12.06 -3.94 2.22
C THR A 55 13.04 -5.07 1.88
N PRO A 56 14.16 -4.79 1.18
CA PRO A 56 15.15 -5.81 0.80
C PRO A 56 15.72 -6.60 1.99
N ASP A 57 15.82 -5.95 3.16
CA ASP A 57 16.28 -6.57 4.41
C ASP A 57 15.20 -7.41 5.12
N GLY A 58 13.97 -7.44 4.59
CA GLY A 58 12.84 -8.16 5.16
C GLY A 58 12.30 -7.59 6.47
N ARG A 59 12.71 -6.39 6.89
CA ARG A 59 12.35 -5.83 8.21
C ARG A 59 11.13 -4.92 8.21
N ALA A 60 10.61 -4.55 7.05
CA ALA A 60 9.46 -3.66 6.96
C ALA A 60 8.63 -3.88 5.69
N ILE A 61 7.41 -3.34 5.70
CA ILE A 61 6.50 -3.29 4.55
C ILE A 61 6.30 -1.85 4.11
N ASN A 62 6.53 -1.55 2.84
CA ASN A 62 6.16 -0.29 2.20
C ASN A 62 4.75 -0.42 1.60
N TYR A 63 3.93 0.62 1.78
CA TYR A 63 2.54 0.67 1.30
C TYR A 63 2.08 2.13 1.13
N PRO A 64 1.10 2.40 0.25
CA PRO A 64 0.57 3.75 0.10
C PRO A 64 -0.44 4.05 1.22
N VAL A 65 -0.40 5.28 1.75
CA VAL A 65 -1.44 5.84 2.62
C VAL A 65 -1.98 7.08 1.95
N MET A 66 -3.30 7.24 1.95
CA MET A 66 -3.98 8.39 1.34
C MET A 66 -4.67 9.23 2.40
N SER A 67 -4.42 10.54 2.36
CA SER A 67 -5.13 11.57 3.14
C SER A 67 -5.50 12.69 2.20
N ASP A 68 -6.75 13.15 2.25
CA ASP A 68 -7.19 14.35 1.52
C ASP A 68 -6.85 14.32 0.02
N HIS A 69 -7.06 13.16 -0.61
CA HIS A 69 -6.78 12.89 -2.04
C HIS A 69 -5.30 12.92 -2.44
N VAL A 70 -4.38 13.02 -1.47
CA VAL A 70 -2.94 12.91 -1.68
C VAL A 70 -2.46 11.60 -1.06
N SER A 71 -1.61 10.86 -1.77
CA SER A 71 -1.04 9.64 -1.20
C SER A 71 0.47 9.68 -1.14
N ASN A 72 1.00 9.08 -0.08
CA ASN A 72 2.41 8.94 0.18
C ASN A 72 2.76 7.49 0.51
N ILE A 73 4.00 7.09 0.26
CA ILE A 73 4.52 5.81 0.70
C ILE A 73 4.86 5.89 2.17
N TRP A 74 4.39 4.89 2.92
CA TRP A 74 4.71 4.67 4.32
C TRP A 74 5.39 3.32 4.47
N ARG A 75 6.22 3.21 5.50
CA ARG A 75 6.96 2.01 5.86
C ARG A 75 6.56 1.56 7.25
N GLN A 76 6.06 0.34 7.38
CA GLN A 76 5.72 -0.30 8.66
C GLN A 76 6.80 -1.31 9.04
N PRO A 77 7.60 -1.05 10.09
CA PRO A 77 8.49 -2.06 10.68
C PRO A 77 7.70 -3.27 11.18
N ILE A 78 8.19 -4.49 10.91
CA ILE A 78 7.49 -5.73 11.33
C ILE A 78 7.76 -6.09 12.80
N ASP A 79 8.73 -5.46 13.43
CA ASP A 79 9.08 -5.64 14.85
C ASP A 79 8.06 -4.98 15.79
N GLY A 80 7.16 -4.13 15.28
CA GLY A 80 6.15 -3.42 16.07
C GLY A 80 6.37 -1.92 16.17
N GLY A 81 7.43 -1.38 15.55
CA GLY A 81 7.69 0.06 15.51
C GLY A 81 6.56 0.87 14.85
N SER A 82 6.53 2.17 15.13
CA SER A 82 5.59 3.08 14.46
C SER A 82 5.90 3.20 12.97
N PRO A 83 4.88 3.27 12.10
CA PRO A 83 5.13 3.46 10.68
C PRO A 83 5.73 4.83 10.37
N VAL A 84 6.66 4.85 9.42
CA VAL A 84 7.44 6.03 9.01
C VAL A 84 7.02 6.45 7.60
N GLN A 85 6.80 7.74 7.40
CA GLN A 85 6.49 8.31 6.09
C GLN A 85 7.77 8.38 5.23
N VAL A 86 7.75 7.77 4.05
CA VAL A 86 8.90 7.67 3.13
C VAL A 86 8.89 8.80 2.10
N THR A 87 7.71 9.23 1.65
CA THR A 87 7.53 10.32 0.70
C THR A 87 6.66 11.42 1.31
N ASN A 88 6.83 12.67 0.87
CA ASN A 88 6.07 13.81 1.38
C ASN A 88 5.50 14.69 0.26
N PHE A 89 4.69 14.09 -0.60
CA PHE A 89 3.96 14.77 -1.65
C PHE A 89 2.77 15.54 -1.09
N THR A 90 2.44 16.64 -1.78
CA THR A 90 1.32 17.54 -1.45
C THR A 90 0.20 17.52 -2.51
N THR A 91 0.40 16.79 -3.62
CA THR A 91 -0.56 16.62 -4.71
C THR A 91 -0.61 15.15 -5.14
N ASP A 92 -1.61 14.79 -5.93
CA ASP A 92 -1.74 13.52 -6.64
C ASP A 92 -1.82 12.24 -5.80
N GLN A 93 -2.34 11.21 -6.43
CA GLN A 93 -2.43 9.86 -5.90
C GLN A 93 -1.37 8.97 -6.58
N ILE A 94 -0.89 7.97 -5.84
CA ILE A 94 0.05 6.93 -6.28
C ILE A 94 -0.80 5.76 -6.74
N PHE A 95 -0.74 5.47 -8.04
CA PHE A 95 -1.46 4.35 -8.64
C PHE A 95 -0.67 3.04 -8.52
N ASN A 96 0.66 3.12 -8.59
CA ASN A 96 1.55 1.99 -8.39
C ASN A 96 2.96 2.48 -8.02
N PHE A 97 3.73 1.63 -7.34
CA PHE A 97 5.13 1.90 -7.01
C PHE A 97 5.96 0.61 -6.99
N ALA A 98 7.27 0.75 -7.14
CA ALA A 98 8.23 -0.32 -6.94
C ALA A 98 9.59 0.23 -6.48
N PHE A 99 10.14 -0.35 -5.42
CA PHE A 99 11.55 -0.15 -5.06
C PHE A 99 12.47 -1.03 -5.92
N SER A 100 13.69 -0.57 -6.16
CA SER A 100 14.76 -1.40 -6.72
C SER A 100 15.11 -2.55 -5.75
N PRO A 101 15.71 -3.66 -6.23
CA PRO A 101 16.05 -4.80 -5.37
C PRO A 101 16.96 -4.47 -4.18
N ASP A 102 17.82 -3.46 -4.31
CA ASP A 102 18.69 -2.93 -3.26
C ASP A 102 18.01 -1.83 -2.41
N GLY A 103 16.79 -1.42 -2.76
CA GLY A 103 16.01 -0.38 -2.08
C GLY A 103 16.51 1.04 -2.30
N SER A 104 17.51 1.26 -3.15
CA SER A 104 18.14 2.57 -3.37
C SER A 104 17.30 3.51 -4.24
N GLN A 105 16.39 2.97 -5.04
CA GLN A 105 15.57 3.73 -5.98
C GLN A 105 14.09 3.36 -5.84
N LEU A 106 13.23 4.32 -6.18
CA LEU A 106 11.78 4.18 -6.15
C LEU A 106 11.18 4.65 -7.47
N ALA A 107 10.58 3.72 -8.21
CA ALA A 107 9.74 4.03 -9.37
C ALA A 107 8.28 4.14 -8.93
N MET A 108 7.53 5.10 -9.50
CA MET A 108 6.13 5.28 -9.19
C MET A 108 5.34 5.90 -10.34
N SER A 109 4.05 5.58 -10.40
CA SER A 109 3.06 6.26 -11.24
C SER A 109 2.14 7.09 -10.35
N ARG A 110 1.99 8.37 -10.68
CA ARG A 110 1.21 9.34 -9.90
C ARG A 110 0.35 10.23 -10.80
N GLY A 111 -0.81 10.64 -10.30
CA GLY A 111 -1.69 11.59 -10.97
C GLY A 111 -3.04 11.76 -10.27
N THR A 112 -4.00 12.35 -10.95
CA THR A 112 -5.38 12.52 -10.47
C THR A 112 -6.34 11.58 -11.19
N PHE A 113 -7.38 11.13 -10.49
CA PHE A 113 -8.56 10.57 -11.14
C PHE A 113 -9.48 11.71 -11.54
N ASN A 114 -9.69 11.92 -12.83
CA ASN A 114 -10.72 12.82 -13.34
C ASN A 114 -11.93 11.98 -13.74
N SER A 115 -13.12 12.41 -13.34
CA SER A 115 -14.37 11.77 -13.72
C SER A 115 -15.40 12.86 -13.95
N ASP A 116 -15.79 13.04 -15.20
CA ASP A 116 -16.81 13.99 -15.61
C ASP A 116 -18.09 13.25 -16.00
N VAL A 117 -19.23 13.81 -15.60
CA VAL A 117 -20.54 13.35 -16.06
C VAL A 117 -21.06 14.40 -17.02
N VAL A 118 -21.28 14.01 -18.27
CA VAL A 118 -21.89 14.87 -19.29
C VAL A 118 -23.30 14.38 -19.60
N LEU A 119 -24.25 15.30 -19.57
CA LEU A 119 -25.60 15.07 -20.03
C LEU A 119 -25.65 15.34 -21.54
N ILE A 120 -26.04 14.35 -22.32
CA ILE A 120 -26.31 14.52 -23.75
C ILE A 120 -27.83 14.53 -23.94
N GLU A 121 -28.37 15.68 -24.31
CA GLU A 121 -29.75 15.82 -24.77
C GLU A 121 -29.76 16.16 -26.26
N ASN A 122 -30.72 15.61 -27.00
CA ASN A 122 -30.86 15.77 -28.46
C ASN A 122 -29.70 15.22 -29.30
N ALA A 123 -29.27 13.99 -29.03
CA ALA A 123 -28.51 13.22 -30.01
C ALA A 123 -29.40 12.99 -31.25
N LYS A 124 -29.01 13.55 -32.40
CA LYS A 124 -29.67 13.30 -33.69
C LYS A 124 -29.29 11.94 -34.26
#